data_AF-A0A7J3EL27-F1
#
_entry.id   AF-A0A7J3EL27-F1
#
_cell.length_a   1.000
_cell.length_b   1.000
_cell.length_c   1.000
_cell.angle_alpha   90.00
_cell.angle_beta   90.00
_cell.angle_gamma   90.00
#
_symmetry.space_group_name_H-M   'P 1'
#
loop_
_entity.id
_entity.type
_entity.pdbx_description
1 polymer ?
#
loop_
_entity_poly.entity_id
_entity_poly.type
_entity_poly.pdbx_seq_one_letter_code
_entity_poly.pdbx_strand_id
1 'polypeptide(L)'
;MNLSSEKKRKSFLDPPTSYSQPECYTKTKDVVKSVQCYELVNFLLSQQRPDISVCDEVTGRCVEISSSDELVISEISGSEVFISVKEGDRVKRGDRLGYIITGKGEVRGLRSDVEGFVVLIYEVPTSRPSKVLVFIKKGGGGSE
;
A
#
# COMPACT_ATOMS: atom_id res chain seq x y z
N MET A 1 -50.56 5.84 -7.01
CA MET A 1 -49.41 5.48 -6.16
C MET A 1 -48.47 4.66 -7.02
N ASN A 2 -47.43 5.29 -7.57
CA ASN A 2 -46.54 4.71 -8.57
C ASN A 2 -45.17 4.41 -7.94
N LEU A 3 -44.67 3.20 -8.24
CA LEU A 3 -43.30 2.82 -8.63
C LEU A 3 -42.14 3.37 -7.77
N SER A 4 -41.08 2.65 -7.43
CA SER A 4 -40.54 1.34 -7.76
C SER A 4 -39.25 1.30 -6.93
N SER A 5 -38.95 0.18 -6.29
CA SER A 5 -37.71 -0.02 -5.53
C SER A 5 -36.51 -0.09 -6.48
N GLU A 6 -35.85 1.03 -6.71
CA GLU A 6 -34.58 1.07 -7.45
C GLU A 6 -33.46 0.46 -6.60
N LYS A 7 -33.21 -0.84 -6.78
CA LYS A 7 -31.92 -1.46 -6.46
C LYS A 7 -30.85 -0.77 -7.30
N LYS A 8 -30.14 0.20 -6.70
CA LYS A 8 -28.94 0.83 -7.25
C LYS A 8 -27.97 -0.28 -7.71
N ARG A 9 -27.82 -0.46 -9.02
CA ARG A 9 -26.81 -1.35 -9.60
C ARG A 9 -25.44 -0.76 -9.27
N LYS A 10 -24.66 -1.45 -8.44
CA LYS A 10 -23.24 -1.11 -8.26
C LYS A 10 -22.54 -1.22 -9.60
N SER A 11 -21.84 -0.16 -9.98
CA SER A 11 -21.06 -0.14 -11.21
C SER A 11 -19.76 -0.92 -10.98
N PHE A 12 -19.22 -1.55 -12.02
CA PHE A 12 -17.92 -2.25 -11.96
C PHE A 12 -16.75 -1.30 -11.62
N LEU A 13 -16.99 0.01 -11.74
CA LEU A 13 -16.06 1.10 -11.45
C LEU A 13 -16.28 1.73 -10.07
N ASP A 14 -17.23 1.23 -9.28
CA ASP A 14 -17.32 1.64 -7.89
C ASP A 14 -16.03 1.15 -7.22
N PRO A 15 -15.12 2.04 -6.77
CA PRO A 15 -13.95 1.61 -6.03
C PRO A 15 -14.44 0.74 -4.88
N PRO A 16 -13.77 -0.38 -4.57
CA PRO A 16 -14.22 -1.26 -3.50
C PRO A 16 -14.42 -0.38 -2.27
N THR A 17 -15.66 -0.35 -1.77
CA THR A 17 -16.11 0.39 -0.58
C THR A 17 -15.47 -0.16 0.71
N SER A 18 -14.27 -0.76 0.62
CA SER A 18 -13.62 -1.58 1.62
C SER A 18 -12.10 -1.67 1.41
N TYR A 19 -11.44 -0.62 0.92
CA TYR A 19 -10.05 -0.43 1.36
C TYR A 19 -10.13 0.07 2.80
N SER A 20 -10.05 -0.86 3.75
CA SER A 20 -9.79 -0.52 5.14
C SER A 20 -8.43 0.15 5.17
N GLN A 21 -8.37 1.38 5.67
CA GLN A 21 -7.07 1.99 5.93
C GLN A 21 -6.37 1.15 7.00
N PRO A 22 -5.09 0.81 6.82
CA PRO A 22 -4.37 0.09 7.84
C PRO A 22 -4.23 0.94 9.10
N GLU A 23 -4.01 0.29 10.23
CA GLU A 23 -3.60 0.94 11.46
C GLU A 23 -2.08 1.04 11.52
N CYS A 24 -1.59 2.19 11.95
CA CYS A 24 -0.17 2.51 11.91
C CYS A 24 0.35 2.87 13.29
N TYR A 25 1.51 2.33 13.62
CA TYR A 25 2.13 2.44 14.93
C TYR A 25 3.60 2.79 14.83
N THR A 26 4.06 3.58 15.78
CA THR A 26 5.49 3.79 16.05
C THR A 26 5.83 3.19 17.41
N LYS A 27 6.99 2.55 17.51
CA LYS A 27 7.51 1.92 18.71
C LYS A 27 8.85 2.57 19.05
N THR A 28 8.97 3.08 20.26
CA THR A 28 10.24 3.63 20.77
C THR A 28 10.45 3.10 22.17
N LYS A 29 11.42 2.18 22.31
CA LYS A 29 11.66 1.41 23.55
C LYS A 29 10.37 0.68 23.96
N ASP A 30 9.74 1.10 25.05
CA ASP A 30 8.53 0.47 25.62
C ASP A 30 7.23 1.24 25.32
N VAL A 31 7.29 2.29 24.50
CA VAL A 31 6.11 3.09 24.14
C VAL A 31 5.66 2.74 22.74
N VAL A 32 4.44 2.22 22.64
CA VAL A 32 3.71 2.03 21.37
C VAL A 32 2.73 3.18 21.21
N LYS A 33 2.83 3.92 20.10
CA LYS A 33 1.95 5.04 19.78
C LYS A 33 1.24 4.79 18.45
N SER A 34 -0.09 4.78 18.48
CA SER A 34 -0.91 4.85 17.27
C SER A 34 -0.74 6.23 16.60
N VAL A 35 -0.50 6.22 15.30
CA VAL A 35 -0.26 7.40 14.47
C VAL A 35 -1.05 7.30 13.18
N GLN A 36 -1.22 8.43 12.50
CA GLN A 36 -1.80 8.42 11.16
C GLN A 36 -0.77 7.86 10.16
N CYS A 37 -1.20 6.98 9.26
CA CYS A 37 -0.27 6.30 8.34
C CYS A 37 0.50 7.24 7.41
N TYR A 38 -0.06 8.40 7.05
CA TYR A 38 0.67 9.39 6.26
C TYR A 38 1.88 9.96 7.01
N GLU A 39 1.88 9.95 8.35
CA GLU A 39 3.01 10.41 9.17
C GLU A 39 4.18 9.43 9.06
N LEU A 40 3.90 8.14 8.86
CA LEU A 40 4.93 7.12 8.67
C LEU A 40 5.76 7.35 7.41
N VAL A 41 5.19 7.96 6.36
CA VAL A 41 5.90 8.22 5.09
C VAL A 41 7.22 8.96 5.34
N ASN A 42 7.22 9.95 6.22
CA ASN A 42 8.44 10.71 6.56
C ASN A 42 9.49 9.83 7.26
N PHE A 43 9.06 8.89 8.12
CA PHE A 43 9.95 7.95 8.79
C PHE A 43 10.45 6.85 7.85
N LEU A 44 9.62 6.39 6.92
CA LEU A 44 10.00 5.36 5.94
C LEU A 44 10.99 5.91 4.90
N LEU A 45 10.95 7.21 4.64
CA LEU A 45 11.91 7.92 3.79
C LEU A 45 13.21 8.31 4.54
N SER A 46 13.23 8.28 5.87
CA SER A 46 14.39 8.67 6.66
C SER A 46 15.32 7.49 6.98
N GLN A 47 16.62 7.77 7.06
CA GLN A 47 17.65 6.77 7.43
C GLN A 47 17.59 6.40 8.92
N GLN A 48 17.27 7.37 9.78
CA GLN A 48 16.96 7.12 11.19
C GLN A 48 15.45 7.09 11.35
N ARG A 49 14.91 5.95 11.76
CA ARG A 49 13.48 5.76 11.98
C ARG A 49 13.25 4.94 13.26
N PRO A 50 12.14 5.20 13.98
CA PRO A 50 11.69 4.30 15.04
C PRO A 50 11.31 2.95 14.45
N ASP A 51 11.07 1.97 15.32
CA ASP A 51 10.41 0.75 14.90
C ASP A 51 8.95 1.07 14.53
N ILE A 52 8.45 0.50 13.45
CA ILE A 52 7.15 0.79 12.86
C ILE A 52 6.37 -0.51 12.74
N SER A 53 5.07 -0.46 13.01
CA SER A 53 4.15 -1.54 12.70
C SER A 53 2.99 -1.01 11.87
N VAL A 54 2.66 -1.71 10.79
CA VAL A 54 1.49 -1.42 9.95
C VAL A 54 0.64 -2.67 9.90
N CYS A 55 -0.62 -2.55 10.32
CA CYS A 55 -1.55 -3.66 10.46
C CYS A 55 -2.79 -3.45 9.60
N ASP A 56 -3.10 -4.40 8.72
CA ASP A 56 -4.40 -4.48 8.06
C ASP A 56 -5.39 -5.23 8.96
N GLU A 57 -6.35 -4.51 9.55
CA GLU A 57 -7.34 -5.10 10.45
C GLU A 57 -8.23 -6.14 9.77
N VAL A 58 -8.46 -6.03 8.46
CA VAL A 58 -9.35 -6.95 7.74
C VAL A 58 -8.70 -8.32 7.59
N THR A 59 -7.40 -8.37 7.35
CA THR A 59 -6.65 -9.62 7.23
C THR A 59 -5.98 -10.05 8.53
N GLY A 60 -5.89 -9.16 9.53
CA GLY A 60 -5.16 -9.37 10.78
C GLY A 60 -3.64 -9.43 10.60
N ARG A 61 -3.12 -9.00 9.45
CA ARG A 61 -1.69 -9.08 9.13
C ARG A 61 -1.00 -7.79 9.54
N CYS A 62 0.14 -7.92 10.20
CA CYS A 62 1.00 -6.80 10.55
C CYS A 62 2.39 -6.97 9.95
N VAL A 63 2.96 -5.87 9.46
CA VAL A 63 4.35 -5.80 9.04
C VAL A 63 5.11 -4.94 10.04
N GLU A 64 6.08 -5.57 10.70
CA GLU A 64 6.99 -4.92 11.63
C GLU A 64 8.28 -4.52 10.89
N ILE A 65 8.73 -3.29 11.12
CA ILE A 65 9.89 -2.70 10.46
C ILE A 65 10.77 -2.08 11.52
N SER A 66 12.02 -2.51 11.54
CA SER A 66 13.07 -1.95 12.38
C SER A 66 13.95 -0.99 11.58
N SER A 67 14.80 -0.26 12.29
CA SER A 67 15.84 0.57 11.67
C SER A 67 16.84 -0.22 10.81
N SER A 68 17.07 -1.52 11.08
CA SER A 68 17.97 -2.38 10.32
C SER A 68 17.36 -3.00 9.06
N ASP A 69 16.03 -2.96 8.92
CA ASP A 69 15.37 -3.57 7.78
C ASP A 69 15.62 -2.79 6.48
N GLU A 70 15.86 -3.51 5.39
CA GLU A 70 15.98 -2.86 4.08
C GLU A 70 14.58 -2.58 3.51
N LEU A 71 14.30 -1.32 3.20
CA LEU A 71 13.07 -0.90 2.53
C LEU A 71 13.35 -0.51 1.08
N VAL A 72 12.47 -0.94 0.19
CA VAL A 72 12.44 -0.54 -1.22
C VAL A 72 11.17 0.25 -1.46
N ILE A 73 11.28 1.30 -2.26
CA ILE A 73 10.16 2.15 -2.64
C ILE A 73 9.90 1.93 -4.11
N SER A 74 8.79 1.27 -4.44
CA SER A 74 8.31 1.22 -5.80
C SER A 74 7.46 2.45 -6.06
N GLU A 75 8.01 3.41 -6.80
CA GLU A 75 7.30 4.61 -7.23
C GLU A 75 6.51 4.33 -8.51
N ILE A 76 5.22 4.67 -8.49
CA ILE A 76 4.26 4.40 -9.55
C ILE A 76 3.66 5.72 -9.98
N SER A 77 3.64 6.00 -11.29
CA SER A 77 3.03 7.22 -11.81
C SER A 77 2.30 6.95 -13.12
N GLY A 78 1.08 7.47 -13.26
CA GLY A 78 0.22 7.28 -14.41
C GLY A 78 -0.94 8.28 -14.46
N SER A 79 -1.67 8.34 -15.57
CA SER A 79 -2.91 9.12 -15.63
C SER A 79 -3.91 8.64 -14.58
N GLU A 80 -3.98 7.32 -14.42
CA GLU A 80 -4.67 6.64 -13.32
C GLU A 80 -3.81 5.47 -12.83
N VAL A 81 -3.88 5.17 -11.54
CA VAL A 81 -3.12 4.09 -10.89
C VAL A 81 -4.08 3.21 -10.11
N PHE A 82 -3.99 1.89 -10.32
CA PHE A 82 -4.80 0.88 -9.65
C PHE A 82 -3.88 -0.10 -8.94
N ILE A 83 -3.94 -0.16 -7.61
CA ILE A 83 -3.13 -1.07 -6.80
C ILE A 83 -3.88 -2.40 -6.60
N SER A 84 -3.18 -3.52 -6.78
CA SER A 84 -3.75 -4.87 -6.66
C SER A 84 -3.23 -5.65 -5.45
N VAL A 85 -2.33 -5.06 -4.66
CA VAL A 85 -1.79 -5.61 -3.40
C VAL A 85 -2.33 -4.81 -2.21
N LYS A 86 -2.17 -5.36 -1.01
CA LYS A 86 -2.51 -4.71 0.26
C LYS A 86 -1.31 -4.71 1.22
N GLU A 87 -1.37 -3.86 2.24
CA GLU A 87 -0.44 -3.94 3.37
C GLU A 87 -0.47 -5.36 3.99
N GLY A 88 0.71 -5.86 4.35
CA GLY A 88 0.88 -7.23 4.83
C GLY A 88 0.99 -8.30 3.76
N ASP A 89 0.71 -8.02 2.48
CA ASP A 89 0.90 -9.01 1.42
C ASP A 89 2.38 -9.32 1.19
N ARG A 90 2.70 -10.61 1.01
CA ARG A 90 4.01 -11.06 0.54
C ARG A 90 4.06 -10.96 -0.98
N VAL A 91 5.12 -10.37 -1.51
CA VAL A 91 5.37 -10.23 -2.95
C VAL A 91 6.72 -10.84 -3.30
N LYS A 92 6.80 -11.50 -4.46
CA LYS A 92 8.05 -11.96 -5.08
C LYS A 92 8.47 -11.02 -6.19
N ARG A 93 9.74 -11.11 -6.60
CA ARG A 93 10.22 -10.43 -7.81
C ARG A 93 9.37 -10.85 -9.01
N GLY A 94 8.86 -9.87 -9.73
CA GLY A 94 8.01 -10.07 -10.90
C GLY A 94 6.51 -10.17 -10.60
N ASP A 95 6.10 -10.26 -9.33
CA ASP A 95 4.69 -10.24 -8.95
C ASP A 95 4.09 -8.87 -9.26
N ARG A 96 2.82 -8.86 -9.66
CA ARG A 96 2.13 -7.64 -10.05
C ARG A 96 1.71 -6.85 -8.80
N LEU A 97 2.17 -5.60 -8.72
CA LEU A 97 1.77 -4.64 -7.68
C LEU A 97 0.50 -3.88 -8.05
N GLY A 98 0.30 -3.65 -9.34
CA GLY A 98 -0.86 -2.90 -9.84
C GLY A 98 -0.81 -2.66 -11.34
N TYR A 99 -1.63 -1.72 -11.78
CA TYR A 99 -1.76 -1.27 -13.15
C TYR A 99 -1.73 0.25 -13.23
N ILE A 100 -1.23 0.78 -14.33
CA ILE A 100 -1.34 2.20 -14.67
C ILE A 100 -2.07 2.35 -16.00
N ILE A 101 -2.91 3.39 -16.09
CA ILE A 101 -3.40 3.91 -17.36
C ILE A 101 -2.49 5.08 -17.74
N THR A 102 -1.86 5.01 -18.90
CA THR A 102 -1.03 6.10 -19.43
C THR A 102 -1.91 7.25 -19.93
N GLY A 103 -1.32 8.43 -20.15
CA GLY A 103 -2.05 9.56 -20.75
C GLY A 103 -2.60 9.31 -22.16
N LYS A 104 -2.20 8.21 -22.82
CA LYS A 104 -2.71 7.78 -24.14
C LYS A 104 -3.72 6.62 -24.06
N GLY A 105 -4.12 6.21 -22.85
CA GLY A 105 -5.06 5.11 -22.64
C GLY A 105 -4.45 3.70 -22.66
N GLU A 106 -3.13 3.55 -22.83
CA GLU A 106 -2.47 2.25 -22.71
C GLU A 106 -2.48 1.77 -21.25
N VAL A 107 -2.80 0.50 -21.03
CA VAL A 107 -2.70 -0.16 -19.72
C VAL A 107 -1.34 -0.83 -19.60
N ARG A 108 -0.61 -0.54 -18.51
CA ARG A 108 0.66 -1.19 -18.21
C ARG A 108 0.61 -1.81 -16.82
N GLY A 109 1.10 -3.04 -16.70
CA GLY A 109 1.24 -3.71 -15.41
C GLY A 109 2.54 -3.29 -14.71
N LEU A 110 2.46 -2.95 -13.44
CA LEU A 110 3.63 -2.74 -12.60
C LEU A 110 3.96 -4.02 -11.84
N ARG A 111 5.25 -4.36 -11.79
CA ARG A 111 5.74 -5.55 -11.09
C ARG A 111 6.75 -5.16 -10.01
N SER A 112 6.77 -5.94 -8.93
CA SER A 112 7.75 -5.82 -7.87
C SER A 112 9.14 -6.18 -8.40
N ASP A 113 10.13 -5.35 -8.09
CA ASP A 113 11.54 -5.61 -8.39
C ASP A 113 12.24 -6.34 -7.24
N VAL A 114 11.53 -6.64 -6.15
CA VAL A 114 12.08 -7.28 -4.94
C VAL A 114 11.14 -8.33 -4.39
N GLU A 115 11.69 -9.20 -3.54
CA GLU A 115 10.90 -10.10 -2.70
C GLU A 115 10.82 -9.54 -1.27
N GLY A 116 9.62 -9.57 -0.69
CA GLY A 116 9.36 -8.94 0.59
C GLY A 116 7.90 -8.88 0.99
N PHE A 117 7.61 -7.99 1.92
CA PHE A 117 6.27 -7.69 2.40
C PHE A 117 5.90 -6.25 2.11
N VAL A 118 4.69 -6.04 1.59
CA VAL A 118 4.14 -4.70 1.38
C VAL A 118 3.86 -4.07 2.74
N VAL A 119 4.53 -2.97 3.02
CA VAL A 119 4.46 -2.24 4.29
C VAL A 119 3.31 -1.26 4.27
N LEU A 120 3.31 -0.36 3.30
CA LEU A 120 2.40 0.78 3.24
C LEU A 120 2.21 1.14 1.77
N ILE A 121 0.96 1.39 1.38
CA ILE A 121 0.61 1.95 0.08
C ILE A 121 0.18 3.39 0.32
N TYR A 122 0.91 4.33 -0.26
CA TYR A 122 0.66 5.76 -0.06
C TYR A 122 0.38 6.46 -1.38
N GLU A 123 -0.85 6.96 -1.54
CA GLU A 123 -1.19 7.86 -2.63
C GLU A 123 -0.67 9.27 -2.32
N VAL A 124 0.18 9.80 -3.21
CA VAL A 124 0.74 11.14 -3.04
C VAL A 124 -0.35 12.17 -3.35
N PRO A 125 -0.80 12.95 -2.35
CA PRO A 125 -1.87 13.92 -2.55
C PRO A 125 -1.53 14.91 -3.65
N THR A 126 -2.56 15.33 -4.39
CA THR A 126 -2.50 16.39 -5.42
C THR A 126 -1.51 16.18 -6.57
N SER A 127 -0.92 14.98 -6.69
CA SER A 127 -0.02 14.63 -7.79
C SER A 127 -0.74 14.52 -9.14
N ARG A 128 -0.15 15.12 -10.19
CA ARG A 128 -0.58 14.97 -11.59
C ARG A 128 0.66 14.81 -12.48
N PRO A 129 0.89 13.65 -13.12
CA PRO A 129 0.09 12.41 -13.08
C PRO A 129 -0.07 11.82 -11.67
N SER A 130 -1.12 11.03 -11.44
CA SER A 130 -1.35 10.34 -10.16
C SER A 130 -0.13 9.51 -9.79
N LYS A 131 0.33 9.68 -8.55
CA LYS A 131 1.52 9.03 -8.02
C LYS A 131 1.20 8.23 -6.77
N VAL A 132 1.65 6.98 -6.73
CA VAL A 132 1.53 6.08 -5.59
C VAL A 132 2.93 5.56 -5.23
N LEU A 133 3.22 5.50 -3.94
CA LEU A 133 4.42 4.89 -3.38
C LEU A 133 4.01 3.57 -2.73
N VAL A 134 4.66 2.47 -3.11
CA VAL A 134 4.51 1.19 -2.43
C VAL A 134 5.82 0.91 -1.69
N PHE A 135 5.75 0.92 -0.37
CA PHE A 135 6.88 0.58 0.49
C PHE A 135 6.93 -0.93 0.68
N ILE A 136 8.08 -1.54 0.44
CA ILE A 136 8.28 -2.99 0.55
C ILE A 136 9.47 -3.24 1.48
N LYS A 137 9.23 -3.96 2.57
CA LYS A 137 10.29 -4.50 3.42
C LYS A 137 10.86 -5.74 2.77
N LYS A 138 12.15 -5.71 2.40
CA LYS A 138 12.84 -6.87 1.87
C LYS A 138 12.93 -7.95 2.95
N GLY A 139 12.64 -9.19 2.56
CA GLY A 139 12.64 -10.32 3.49
C GLY A 139 11.81 -11.46 2.94
N GLY A 140 12.45 -12.61 2.69
CA GLY A 140 11.83 -13.73 1.99
C GLY A 140 12.89 -14.54 1.25
N GLY A 141 13.72 -15.23 2.01
CA GLY A 141 14.68 -16.23 1.54
C GLY A 141 14.99 -17.24 2.65
N GLY A 142 14.08 -17.36 3.63
CA GLY A 142 14.10 -18.46 4.59
C GLY A 142 13.38 -19.63 3.94
N SER A 143 14.17 -20.62 3.53
CA SER A 143 13.72 -22.01 3.44
C SER A 143 12.99 -22.42 4.72
N GLU A 144 12.00 -23.29 4.55
CA GLU A 144 11.34 -24.07 5.61
C GLU A 144 12.29 -24.56 6.70
#